data_AF-A0A087UCZ5-F1
#
_entry.id   AF-A0A087UCZ5-F1
#
_cell.length_a   1.000
_cell.length_b   1.000
_cell.length_c   1.000
_cell.angle_alpha   90.00
_cell.angle_beta   90.00
_cell.angle_gamma   90.00
#
_symmetry.space_group_name_H-M   'P 1'
#
loop_
_entity.id
_entity.type
_entity.pdbx_description
1 polymer ?
#
loop_
_entity_poly.entity_id
_entity_poly.type
_entity_poly.pdbx_seq_one_letter_code
_entity_poly.pdbx_strand_id
1 'polypeptide(L)' 'MFGGFPRSFYNAYYNVLPKQPGFEKRKDVYKLFHCLNHWNHFGGGYRSSSISIMKRILKDS' A
#
# COMPACT_ATOMS: atom_id res chain seq x y z
N MET A 1 3.28 7.67 3.47
CA MET A 1 1.81 7.83 3.39
C MET A 1 1.29 7.55 4.79
N PHE A 2 1.03 8.63 5.52
CA PHE A 2 0.52 8.70 6.91
C PHE A 2 0.87 7.52 7.81
N GLY A 3 2.04 7.55 8.46
CA GLY A 3 2.40 6.92 9.75
C GLY A 3 2.17 5.42 10.02
N GLY A 4 1.30 4.73 9.29
CA GLY A 4 0.70 3.47 9.71
C GLY A 4 -0.16 3.59 10.97
N PHE A 5 -0.86 2.51 11.29
CA PHE A 5 -1.39 2.30 12.63
C PHE A 5 -0.34 1.62 13.52
N PRO A 6 -0.43 1.76 14.85
CA PRO A 6 0.46 1.03 15.75
C PRO A 6 0.32 -0.49 15.58
N ARG A 7 1.36 -1.25 15.95
CA ARG A 7 1.36 -2.71 15.82
C ARG A 7 0.20 -3.38 16.59
N SER A 8 -0.20 -2.81 17.72
CA SER A 8 -1.33 -3.30 18.52
C SER A 8 -2.65 -3.35 17.72
N PHE A 9 -2.89 -2.37 16.84
CA PHE A 9 -4.05 -2.35 15.97
C PHE A 9 -4.05 -3.57 15.03
N TYR A 10 -2.94 -3.78 14.32
CA TYR A 10 -2.84 -4.90 13.37
C TYR A 10 -2.91 -6.26 14.07
N ASN A 11 -2.32 -6.39 15.27
CA ASN A 11 -2.42 -7.62 16.06
C ASN A 11 -3.89 -7.93 16.42
N ALA A 12 -4.62 -6.96 16.96
CA ALA A 12 -6.03 -7.13 17.30
C ALA A 12 -6.89 -7.42 16.06
N TYR A 13 -6.65 -6.71 14.96
CA TYR A 13 -7.38 -6.91 13.71
C TYR A 13 -7.17 -8.31 13.12
N TYR A 14 -5.92 -8.77 13.02
CA TYR A 14 -5.62 -10.08 12.43
C TYR A 14 -5.95 -11.27 13.35
N ASN A 15 -6.14 -11.03 14.66
CA ASN A 15 -6.69 -12.05 15.56
C ASN A 15 -8.16 -12.37 15.26
N VAL A 16 -8.94 -11.38 14.81
CA VAL A 16 -10.35 -11.57 14.43
C VAL A 16 -10.49 -11.92 12.96
N LEU A 17 -9.71 -11.28 12.08
CA LEU A 17 -9.74 -11.50 10.64
C LEU A 17 -8.34 -11.80 10.09
N PRO A 18 -7.94 -13.09 10.03
CA PRO A 18 -6.62 -13.48 9.56
C PRO A 18 -6.34 -13.02 8.12
N LYS A 19 -5.07 -12.69 7.85
CA LYS A 19 -4.61 -12.38 6.50
C LYS A 19 -4.87 -13.56 5.57
N GLN A 20 -5.53 -13.28 4.44
CA GLN A 20 -5.73 -14.26 3.39
C GLN A 20 -4.50 -14.38 2.49
N PRO A 21 -4.30 -15.53 1.82
CA PRO A 21 -3.24 -15.70 0.83
C PRO A 21 -3.18 -14.53 -0.17
N GLY A 22 -1.97 -14.09 -0.50
CA GLY A 22 -1.74 -12.95 -1.40
C GLY A 22 -2.04 -11.57 -0.81
N PHE A 23 -2.29 -11.44 0.49
CA PHE A 23 -2.56 -10.15 1.14
C PHE A 23 -1.48 -9.10 0.86
N GLU A 24 -0.19 -9.43 1.00
CA GLU A 24 0.88 -8.44 0.80
C GLU A 24 0.94 -7.95 -0.66
N LYS A 25 0.69 -8.83 -1.64
CA LYS A 25 0.61 -8.42 -3.06
C LYS A 25 -0.55 -7.46 -3.30
N ARG A 26 -1.75 -7.78 -2.80
CA ARG A 26 -2.93 -6.90 -2.94
C ARG A 26 -2.76 -5.56 -2.23
N LYS A 27 -2.13 -5.57 -1.04
CA LYS A 27 -1.83 -4.36 -0.27
C LYS A 27 -1.00 -3.35 -1.07
N ASP A 28 -0.04 -3.81 -1.85
CA ASP A 28 0.75 -2.92 -2.71
C ASP A 28 -0.08 -2.29 -3.83
N VAL A 29 -1.01 -3.04 -4.43
CA VAL A 29 -1.96 -2.51 -5.42
C VAL A 29 -2.89 -1.46 -4.79
N TYR A 30 -3.42 -1.73 -3.59
CA TYR A 30 -4.24 -0.75 -2.86
C TYR A 30 -3.46 0.53 -2.53
N LYS A 31 -2.19 0.38 -2.14
CA LYS A 31 -1.31 1.54 -1.90
C LYS A 31 -1.03 2.32 -3.18
N LEU A 32 -0.82 1.63 -4.31
CA LEU A 32 -0.59 2.27 -5.61
C LEU A 32 -1.75 3.18 -5.99
N PHE A 33 -2.99 2.71 -5.84
CA PHE A 33 -4.19 3.52 -6.11
C PHE A 33 -4.12 4.86 -5.37
N HIS A 34 -3.84 4.84 -4.06
CA HIS A 34 -3.77 6.07 -3.28
C HIS A 34 -2.59 6.96 -3.69
N CYS A 35 -1.43 6.40 -4.01
CA CYS A 35 -0.29 7.19 -4.50
C CYS A 35 -0.57 7.85 -5.85
N LEU A 36 -1.24 7.15 -6.78
CA LEU A 36 -1.68 7.72 -8.06
C LEU A 36 -2.69 8.83 -7.84
N ASN A 37 -3.68 8.62 -6.95
CA ASN A 37 -4.65 9.65 -6.60
C ASN A 37 -3.96 10.90 -6.04
N HIS A 38 -2.97 10.73 -5.16
CA HIS A 38 -2.22 11.86 -4.62
C HIS A 38 -1.35 12.54 -5.67
N TRP A 39 -0.77 11.79 -6.60
CA TRP A 39 -0.06 12.38 -7.73
C TRP A 39 -1.01 13.21 -8.59
N ASN A 40 -2.20 12.70 -8.89
CA ASN A 40 -3.21 13.41 -9.67
C ASN A 40 -3.65 14.72 -9.00
N HIS A 41 -3.89 14.72 -7.68
CA HIS A 41 -4.41 15.89 -6.98
C HIS A 41 -3.33 16.86 -6.47
N PHE A 42 -2.14 16.39 -6.12
CA PHE A 42 -1.12 17.18 -5.41
C PHE A 42 0.23 17.27 -6.14
N GLY A 43 0.36 16.61 -7.29
CA GLY A 43 1.52 16.77 -8.17
C GLY A 43 2.78 16.01 -7.76
N GLY A 44 3.94 16.57 -8.14
CA GLY A 44 5.20 15.85 -8.37
C GLY A 44 5.78 15.06 -7.18
N GLY A 45 5.47 15.43 -5.93
CA GLY A 45 5.95 14.74 -4.74
C GLY A 45 5.53 13.26 -4.66
N TYR A 46 4.45 12.88 -5.35
CA TYR A 46 3.92 11.51 -5.32
C TYR A 46 4.30 10.67 -6.54
N ARG A 47 4.91 11.26 -7.56
CA ARG A 47 5.32 10.56 -8.79
C ARG A 47 6.33 9.46 -8.51
N SER A 48 7.41 9.78 -7.79
CA SER A 48 8.47 8.82 -7.47
C SER A 48 7.95 7.63 -6.67
N SER A 49 7.09 7.89 -5.68
CA SER A 49 6.44 6.86 -4.87
C SER A 49 5.56 5.94 -5.71
N SER A 50 4.76 6.50 -6.62
CA SER A 50 3.88 5.75 -7.51
C SER A 50 4.67 4.81 -8.44
N ILE A 51 5.72 5.33 -9.09
CA ILE A 51 6.59 4.55 -9.98
C ILE A 51 7.31 3.44 -9.24
N SER A 52 7.83 3.70 -8.04
CA SER A 52 8.51 2.67 -7.23
C SER A 52 7.57 1.53 -6.83
N ILE A 53 6.30 1.83 -6.50
CA ILE A 53 5.32 0.79 -6.18
C ILE A 53 4.95 -0.02 -7.43
N MET A 54 4.74 0.63 -8.59
CA MET A 54 4.49 -0.07 -9.86
C MET A 54 5.61 -1.04 -10.21
N LYS A 55 6.87 -0.61 -10.10
CA LYS A 55 8.04 -1.46 -10.36
C LYS A 55 8.09 -2.67 -9.42
N ARG A 56 7.74 -2.51 -8.13
CA ARG A 56 7.70 -3.61 -7.17
C ARG A 56 6.63 -4.63 -7.56
N ILE A 57 5.41 -4.18 -7.84
CA ILE A 57 4.31 -5.06 -8.25
C ILE A 57 4.69 -5.87 -9.49
N LEU A 58 5.29 -5.25 -10.50
CA LEU A 58 5.70 -5.92 -11.74
C LEU A 58 6.85 -6.91 -11.56
N LYS A 59 7.76 -6.68 -10.59
CA LYS A 59 8.86 -7.61 -10.29
C LYS A 59 8.38 -8.86 -9.56
N ASP A 60 7.33 -8.74 -8.76
CA ASP A 60 6.76 -9.83 -7.95
C ASP A 60 5.62 -10.59 -8.66
N SER A 61 5.40 -10.29 -9.94
CA SER A 61 4.38 -10.89 -10.83
C SER A 61 4.92 -12.08 -11.60
#